data_AF-A0A660S6C1-F1
#
_entry.id   AF-A0A660S6C1-F1
#
_cell.length_a   1.000
_cell.length_b   1.000
_cell.length_c   1.000
_cell.angle_alpha   90.00
_cell.angle_beta   90.00
_cell.angle_gamma   90.00
#
_symmetry.space_group_name_H-M   'P 1'
#
loop_
_entity.id
_entity.type
_entity.pdbx_description
1 polymer ?
#
loop_
_entity_poly.entity_id
_entity_poly.type
_entity_poly.pdbx_seq_one_letter_code
_entity_poly.pdbx_strand_id
1 'polypeptide(L)' 'GWWAAGISIIYGFLDEFHQLFIPGRYASFGDIIFNILGILLGIIIYGIIKLAMK' A
#
# COMPACT_ATOMS: atom_id res chain seq x y z
N GLY A 1 -2.32 0.92 -11.90
CA GLY A 1 -1.78 -0.14 -12.77
C GLY A 1 -0.76 -0.97 -12.01
N TRP A 2 -0.31 -2.11 -12.53
CA TRP A 2 0.58 -3.04 -11.80
C TRP A 2 1.91 -2.43 -11.35
N TRP A 3 2.49 -1.51 -12.13
CA TRP A 3 3.68 -0.75 -11.73
C TRP A 3 3.47 0.10 -10.48
N ALA A 4 2.34 0.80 -10.39
CA ALA A 4 1.99 1.57 -9.18
C ALA A 4 1.83 0.64 -7.97
N ALA A 5 1.26 -0.55 -8.18
CA ALA A 5 1.12 -1.55 -7.11
C ALA A 5 2.50 -1.97 -6.56
N GLY A 6 3.44 -2.33 -7.44
CA GLY A 6 4.78 -2.74 -7.03
C GLY A 6 5.54 -1.65 -6.27
N ILE A 7 5.48 -0.40 -6.76
CA ILE A 7 6.11 0.75 -6.10
C ILE A 7 5.49 0.99 -4.72
N SER A 8 4.15 1.00 -4.63
CA SER A 8 3.46 1.21 -3.36
C SER A 8 3.73 0.10 -2.35
N ILE A 9 3.86 -1.16 -2.78
CA ILE A 9 4.20 -2.28 -1.89
C ILE A 9 5.61 -2.06 -1.32
N ILE A 10 6.61 -1.81 -2.19
CA ILE A 10 7.99 -1.55 -1.76
C ILE A 10 8.03 -0.36 -0.79
N TYR A 11 7.31 0.71 -1.11
CA TYR A 11 7.23 1.88 -0.24
C TYR A 11 6.61 1.57 1.12
N GLY A 12 5.55 0.75 1.19
CA GLY A 12 4.95 0.32 2.45
C GLY A 12 5.90 -0.50 3.33
N PHE A 13 6.72 -1.37 2.71
CA PHE A 13 7.79 -2.07 3.45
C PHE A 13 8.86 -1.10 3.96
N LEU A 14 9.25 -0.11 3.15
CA LEU A 14 10.22 0.91 3.54
C LEU A 14 9.68 1.82 4.65
N ASP A 15 8.37 2.12 4.67
CA ASP A 15 7.74 2.90 5.73
C ASP A 15 7.82 2.16 7.07
N GLU A 16 7.44 0.88 7.09
CA GLU A 16 7.53 0.04 8.29
C GLU A 16 8.97 -0.14 8.76
N PHE A 17 9.92 -0.29 7.83
CA PHE A 17 11.34 -0.28 8.16
C PHE A 17 11.79 1.08 8.72
N HIS A 18 11.34 2.19 8.15
CA HIS A 18 11.64 3.54 8.63
C HIS A 18 11.09 3.79 10.05
N GLN A 19 9.93 3.22 10.39
CA GLN A 19 9.34 3.33 11.72
C GLN A 19 10.24 2.77 12.83
N LEU A 20 11.15 1.83 12.51
CA LEU A 20 12.14 1.32 13.48
C LEU A 20 13.12 2.39 13.97
N PHE A 21 13.29 3.48 13.22
CA PHE A 21 14.17 4.59 13.59
C PHE A 21 13.44 5.74 14.28
N ILE A 22 12.11 5.68 14.39
CA ILE A 22 11.30 6.70 15.05
C ILE A 22 11.04 6.30 16.51
N PRO A 23 11.50 7.07 17.51
CA PRO A 23 11.23 6.77 18.91
C PRO A 23 9.72 6.65 19.20
N GLY A 24 9.31 5.57 19.85
CA GLY A 24 7.90 5.31 20.18
C GLY A 24 7.05 4.73 19.04
N ARG A 25 7.65 4.43 17.88
CA ARG A 25 7.04 3.64 16.80
C ARG A 25 7.67 2.26 16.69
N TYR A 26 6.98 1.34 16.05
CA TYR A 26 7.46 -0.02 15.79
C TYR A 26 6.99 -0.49 14.42
N ALA A 27 7.80 -1.32 13.76
CA ALA A 27 7.36 -1.99 12.55
C ALA A 27 6.29 -3.05 12.87
N SER A 28 5.22 -3.05 12.10
CA SER A 28 4.07 -3.93 12.32
C SER A 28 3.79 -4.76 11.07
N PHE A 29 3.82 -6.09 11.23
CA PHE A 29 3.37 -7.00 10.16
C PHE A 29 1.91 -6.76 9.78
N GLY A 30 1.07 -6.33 10.73
CA GLY A 30 -0.31 -5.94 10.45
C GLY A 30 -0.38 -4.76 9.50
N ASP A 31 0.49 -3.77 9.68
CA ASP A 31 0.47 -2.55 8.87
C ASP A 31 0.97 -2.84 7.44
N ILE A 32 1.93 -3.75 7.27
CA ILE A 32 2.32 -4.28 5.94
C ILE A 32 1.12 -4.92 5.23
N ILE A 33 0.34 -5.75 5.93
CA ILE A 33 -0.84 -6.41 5.37
C ILE A 33 -1.89 -5.36 4.96
N PHE A 34 -2.18 -4.40 5.84
CA PHE A 34 -3.15 -3.34 5.54
C PHE A 34 -2.71 -2.44 4.38
N ASN A 35 -1.41 -2.15 4.26
CA ASN A 35 -0.85 -1.44 3.11
C ASN A 35 -1.12 -2.20 1.80
N ILE A 36 -0.87 -3.51 1.77
CA ILE A 36 -1.14 -4.35 0.60
C ILE A 36 -2.63 -4.39 0.27
N LEU A 37 -3.50 -4.55 1.28
CA LEU A 37 -4.96 -4.54 1.09
C LEU A 37 -5.46 -3.21 0.54
N GLY A 38 -4.93 -2.08 1.04
CA GLY A 38 -5.27 -0.75 0.54
C GLY A 38 -4.87 -0.56 -0.93
N ILE A 39 -3.69 -1.05 -1.33
CA ILE A 39 -3.21 -1.02 -2.72
C ILE A 39 -4.14 -1.82 -3.64
N LEU A 40 -4.49 -3.05 -3.24
CA LEU A 40 -5.41 -3.91 -4.01
C LEU A 40 -6.78 -3.24 -4.15
N LEU A 41 -7.31 -2.69 -3.05
CA LEU A 41 -8.59 -1.98 -3.04
C LEU A 41 -8.56 -0.77 -3.98
N GLY A 42 -7.50 0.04 -3.94
CA GLY A 42 -7.35 1.19 -4.82
C GLY A 42 -7.32 0.82 -6.31
N ILE A 43 -6.67 -0.28 -6.67
CA ILE A 43 -6.65 -0.79 -8.06
C ILE A 43 -8.04 -1.24 -8.49
N ILE A 44 -8.78 -1.94 -7.63
CA ILE A 44 -10.15 -2.40 -7.91
C ILE A 44 -11.08 -1.20 -8.12
N ILE A 45 -11.06 -0.23 -7.20
CA ILE A 45 -11.89 0.98 -7.28
C ILE A 45 -11.58 1.76 -8.57
N TYR A 46 -10.30 1.97 -8.87
CA TYR A 46 -9.89 2.63 -10.11
C TYR A 46 -10.39 1.88 -11.36
N GLY A 47 -10.34 0.55 -11.35
CA GLY A 47 -10.87 -0.28 -12.44
C GLY A 47 -12.38 -0.12 -12.63
N ILE A 48 -13.15 -0.11 -11.53
CA ILE A 48 -14.60 0.11 -11.55
C ILE A 48 -14.93 1.49 -12.10
N ILE A 49 -14.27 2.54 -11.61
CA ILE A 49 -14.48 3.92 -12.07
C ILE A 49 -14.17 4.02 -13.57
N LYS A 50 -13.03 3.46 -14.00
CA LYS A 50 -12.64 3.47 -15.42
C LYS A 50 -13.65 2.73 -16.30
N LEU A 51 -14.23 1.63 -15.81
CA LEU A 51 -15.28 0.89 -16.51
C LEU A 51 -16.57 1.70 -16.60
N ALA A 52 -16.99 2.36 -15.51
CA ALA A 52 -18.22 3.16 -15.47
C ALA A 52 -18.13 4.44 -16.32
N MET A 53 -16.93 4.98 -16.52
CA MET A 53 -16.68 6.15 -17.36
C MET A 53 -16.51 5.83 -18.85
N LYS A 54 -16.46 4.54 -19.20
CA LYS A 54 -16.33 4.06 -20.57
C LYS A 54 -17.71 3.81 -21.17
#